data_AF-A0A6P0UHP9-F1
#
_entry.id   AF-A0A6P0UHP9-F1
#
_cell.length_a   1.000
_cell.length_b   1.000
_cell.length_c   1.000
_cell.angle_alpha   90.00
_cell.angle_beta   90.00
_cell.angle_gamma   90.00
#
_symmetry.space_group_name_H-M   'P 1'
#
loop_
_entity.id
_entity.type
_entity.pdbx_description
1 polymer ?
#
loop_
_entity_poly.entity_id
_entity_poly.type
_entity_poly.pdbx_seq_one_letter_code
_entity_poly.pdbx_strand_id
1 'polypeptide(L)'
;MGVVQCDVHGEQSFLEVCKHIYAEYEKGIISEMYDFPVLSVKICKNCFENLDLEGIRDLKIDNLLNDLPDDIDVIEDEISKRYDKIDRRIICFRCYDELKKKV
;
A
#
# COMPACT_ATOMS: atom_id res chain seq x y z
N MET A 1 -11.85 -0.09 -5.40
CA MET A 1 -10.82 0.70 -6.12
C MET A 1 -11.45 2.00 -6.57
N GLY A 2 -10.84 3.14 -6.26
CA GLY A 2 -11.38 4.46 -6.63
C GLY A 2 -10.61 5.10 -7.79
N VAL A 3 -11.00 6.33 -8.12
CA VAL A 3 -10.32 7.19 -9.11
C VAL A 3 -9.80 8.46 -8.42
N VAL A 4 -8.74 9.03 -8.95
CA VAL A 4 -8.18 10.33 -8.56
C VAL A 4 -8.23 11.29 -9.74
N GLN A 5 -8.47 12.56 -9.47
CA GLN A 5 -8.28 13.62 -10.46
C GLN A 5 -6.79 13.96 -10.54
N CYS A 6 -6.17 13.61 -11.68
CA CYS A 6 -4.79 13.96 -11.99
C CYS A 6 -4.75 15.22 -12.86
N ASP A 7 -3.88 16.17 -12.53
CA ASP A 7 -3.72 17.41 -13.30
C ASP A 7 -3.18 17.19 -14.73
N VAL A 8 -2.49 16.06 -14.96
CA VAL A 8 -1.88 15.71 -16.26
C VAL A 8 -2.79 14.80 -17.10
N HIS A 9 -3.45 13.83 -16.46
CA HIS A 9 -4.16 12.75 -17.16
C HIS A 9 -5.67 12.71 -16.90
N GLY A 10 -6.22 13.66 -16.13
CA GLY A 10 -7.63 13.68 -15.75
C GLY A 10 -8.00 12.59 -14.74
N GLU A 11 -9.24 12.10 -14.78
CA GLU A 11 -9.67 10.98 -13.94
C GLU A 11 -8.90 9.71 -14.25
N GLN A 12 -8.18 9.18 -13.26
CA GLN A 12 -7.36 7.98 -13.42
C GLN A 12 -7.45 7.08 -12.20
N SER A 13 -7.16 5.79 -12.41
CA SER A 13 -6.82 4.89 -11.31
C SER A 13 -5.60 5.40 -10.56
N PHE A 14 -5.50 5.03 -9.29
CA PHE A 14 -4.41 5.47 -8.43
C PHE A 14 -3.66 4.34 -7.77
N LEU A 15 -2.43 4.66 -7.37
CA LEU A 15 -1.61 3.89 -6.44
C LEU A 15 -1.64 4.61 -5.10
N GLU A 16 -2.07 3.92 -4.06
CA GLU A 16 -1.92 4.40 -2.70
C GLU A 16 -0.57 3.93 -2.18
N VAL A 17 0.24 4.86 -1.70
CA VAL A 17 1.62 4.59 -1.30
C VAL A 17 1.93 5.25 0.05
N CYS A 18 2.95 4.78 0.77
CA CYS A 18 3.43 5.53 1.93
C CYS A 18 4.08 6.86 1.51
N LYS A 19 4.07 7.86 2.41
CA LYS A 19 4.68 9.18 2.17
C LYS A 19 6.14 9.12 1.72
N HIS A 20 6.90 8.09 2.10
CA HIS A 20 8.30 7.94 1.74
C HIS A 20 8.45 7.64 0.25
N ILE A 21 7.67 6.68 -0.26
CA ILE A 21 7.60 6.41 -1.70
C ILE A 21 7.13 7.65 -2.46
N TYR A 22 6.13 8.36 -1.93
CA TYR A 22 5.64 9.58 -2.56
C TYR A 22 6.74 10.65 -2.69
N ALA A 23 7.52 10.88 -1.62
CA ALA A 23 8.62 11.85 -1.63
C ALA A 23 9.76 11.47 -2.58
N GLU A 24 9.97 10.17 -2.85
CA GLU A 24 10.91 9.70 -3.86
C GLU A 24 10.35 9.84 -5.28
N TYR A 25 9.06 9.54 -5.46
CA TYR A 25 8.34 9.77 -6.71
C TYR A 25 8.36 11.25 -7.13
N GLU A 26 8.18 12.19 -6.21
CA GLU A 26 8.29 13.63 -6.49
C GLU A 26 9.68 14.05 -6.99
N LYS A 27 10.71 13.27 -6.68
CA LYS A 27 12.09 13.45 -7.16
C LYS A 27 12.35 12.68 -8.47
N GLY A 28 11.34 12.02 -9.03
CA GLY A 28 11.48 11.18 -10.22
C GLY A 28 12.14 9.82 -9.97
N ILE A 29 12.18 9.35 -8.72
CA ILE A 29 12.80 8.07 -8.34
C ILE A 29 11.72 7.00 -8.21
N ILE A 30 11.97 5.82 -8.80
CA ILE A 30 11.13 4.64 -8.66
C ILE A 30 11.77 3.70 -7.63
N SER A 31 11.19 3.64 -6.45
CA SER A 31 11.67 2.80 -5.36
C SER A 31 11.06 1.41 -5.39
N GLU A 32 11.75 0.45 -4.76
CA GLU A 32 11.18 -0.87 -4.50
C GLU A 32 9.97 -0.76 -3.56
N MET A 33 8.90 -1.46 -3.92
CA MET A 33 7.61 -1.39 -3.24
C MET A 33 7.21 -2.77 -2.72
N TYR A 34 6.70 -2.81 -1.51
CA TYR A 34 6.15 -3.99 -0.87
C TYR A 34 4.63 -3.84 -0.74
N ASP A 35 3.91 -4.94 -0.87
CA ASP A 35 2.46 -4.99 -0.72
C ASP A 35 2.05 -5.04 0.75
N PHE A 36 1.10 -4.19 1.13
CA PHE A 36 0.41 -4.34 2.41
C PHE A 36 -0.64 -5.47 2.31
N PRO A 37 -0.78 -6.36 3.31
CA PRO A 37 -1.55 -7.61 3.15
C PRO A 37 -3.05 -7.48 2.86
N VAL A 38 -3.69 -6.38 3.23
CA VAL A 38 -5.18 -6.25 3.18
C VAL A 38 -5.67 -5.18 2.22
N LEU A 39 -4.82 -4.22 1.89
CA LEU A 39 -5.16 -3.12 0.99
C LEU A 39 -4.01 -2.99 -0.01
N SER A 40 -4.32 -2.68 -1.28
CA SER A 40 -3.33 -2.56 -2.36
C SER A 40 -2.37 -1.36 -2.21
N VAL A 41 -2.11 -0.96 -0.97
CA VAL A 41 -1.18 0.08 -0.58
C VAL A 41 0.23 -0.44 -0.70
N LYS A 42 1.06 0.35 -1.37
CA LYS A 42 2.47 0.08 -1.56
C LYS A 42 3.28 0.81 -0.49
N ILE A 43 4.18 0.10 0.18
CA ILE A 43 5.02 0.67 1.23
C ILE A 43 6.50 0.42 0.95
N CYS A 44 7.37 1.30 1.43
CA CYS A 44 8.82 1.10 1.34
C CYS A 44 9.28 0.03 2.34
N LYS A 45 10.48 -0.51 2.13
CA LYS A 45 11.10 -1.50 3.02
C LYS A 45 11.07 -1.09 4.49
N ASN A 46 11.44 0.16 4.80
CA ASN A 46 11.45 0.66 6.17
C ASN A 46 10.04 0.71 6.78
N CYS A 47 9.01 1.05 6.01
CA CYS A 47 7.63 0.97 6.50
C CYS A 47 7.19 -0.48 6.71
N PHE A 48 7.61 -1.39 5.83
CA PHE A 48 7.31 -2.81 5.94
C PHE A 48 7.88 -3.41 7.24
N GLU A 49 9.15 -3.11 7.54
CA GLU A 49 9.85 -3.57 8.75
C GLU A 49 9.28 -2.92 10.02
N ASN A 50 9.04 -1.61 10.03
CA ASN A 50 8.57 -0.90 11.24
C ASN A 50 7.12 -1.23 11.64
N LEU A 51 6.28 -1.66 10.69
CA LEU A 51 4.90 -2.04 10.97
C LEU A 51 4.77 -3.49 11.44
N ASP A 52 5.90 -4.22 11.53
CA ASP A 52 5.96 -5.63 11.90
C ASP A 52 4.99 -6.47 11.04
N LEU A 53 5.00 -6.21 9.73
CA LEU A 53 4.10 -6.87 8.79
C LEU A 53 4.54 -8.28 8.44
N GLU A 54 5.73 -8.70 8.86
CA GLU A 54 6.18 -10.09 8.74
C GLU A 54 5.22 -11.02 9.50
N GLY A 55 4.81 -10.65 10.72
CA GLY A 55 3.84 -11.43 11.50
C GLY A 55 2.44 -11.52 10.89
N ILE A 56 2.07 -10.59 10.00
CA ILE A 56 0.77 -10.59 9.29
C ILE A 56 0.90 -11.26 7.91
N ARG A 57 2.09 -11.25 7.30
CA ARG A 57 2.32 -11.88 6.00
C ARG A 57 2.09 -13.40 6.04
N ASP A 58 2.38 -14.03 7.16
CA ASP A 58 2.11 -15.45 7.40
C ASP A 58 0.64 -15.74 7.74
N LEU A 59 -0.11 -14.70 8.17
CA LEU A 59 -1.58 -14.71 8.22
C LEU A 59 -2.11 -14.51 6.80
N LYS A 60 -1.78 -15.44 5.89
CA LYS A 60 -2.46 -15.49 4.59
C LYS A 60 -3.97 -15.54 4.84
N ILE A 61 -4.71 -14.75 4.08
CA ILE A 61 -6.18 -14.74 4.08
C ILE A 61 -6.75 -16.18 3.89
N ASP A 62 -6.01 -17.06 3.21
CA ASP A 62 -6.35 -18.49 3.09
C ASP A 62 -6.38 -19.25 4.43
N ASN A 63 -5.57 -18.85 5.42
CA ASN A 63 -5.60 -19.42 6.78
C ASN A 63 -6.75 -18.83 7.59
N LEU A 64 -7.02 -17.52 7.44
CA LEU A 64 -8.14 -16.81 8.08
C LEU A 64 -9.52 -17.36 7.69
N LEU A 65 -9.67 -17.87 6.47
CA LEU A 65 -10.92 -18.49 6.01
C LEU A 65 -11.22 -19.85 6.66
N ASN A 66 -10.23 -20.47 7.31
CA ASN A 66 -10.35 -21.79 7.93
C ASN A 66 -10.40 -21.74 9.47
N ASP A 67 -10.01 -20.63 10.10
CA ASP A 67 -10.07 -20.43 11.55
C ASP A 67 -11.37 -19.71 11.97
N LEU A 68 -11.74 -19.90 13.25
CA LEU A 68 -13.04 -19.52 13.83
C LEU A 68 -13.36 -18.02 13.64
N PRO A 69 -14.65 -17.65 13.50
CA PRO A 69 -15.07 -16.28 13.23
C PRO A 69 -14.58 -15.24 14.26
N ASP A 70 -14.34 -15.63 15.51
CA ASP A 70 -13.86 -14.72 16.57
C ASP A 70 -12.41 -14.24 16.37
N ASP A 71 -11.56 -14.98 15.65
CA ASP A 71 -10.16 -14.60 15.41
C ASP A 71 -10.01 -13.62 14.23
N ILE A 72 -11.00 -13.59 13.32
CA ILE A 72 -11.01 -12.72 12.15
C ILE A 72 -11.14 -11.26 12.57
N ASP A 73 -12.08 -10.95 13.47
CA ASP A 73 -12.32 -9.57 13.94
C ASP A 73 -11.07 -8.99 14.61
N VAL A 74 -10.35 -9.80 15.41
CA VAL A 74 -9.11 -9.38 16.07
C VAL A 74 -8.01 -9.08 15.05
N ILE A 75 -7.92 -9.90 13.99
CA ILE A 75 -6.92 -9.73 12.93
C ILE A 75 -7.26 -8.51 12.06
N GLU A 76 -8.54 -8.30 11.71
CA GLU A 76 -9.00 -7.11 11.00
C GLU A 76 -8.71 -5.83 11.79
N ASP A 77 -8.95 -5.83 13.10
CA ASP A 77 -8.62 -4.70 13.99
C ASP A 77 -7.13 -4.41 14.02
N GLU A 78 -6.30 -5.45 14.14
CA GLU A 78 -4.84 -5.34 14.18
C GLU A 78 -4.24 -4.84 12.86
N ILE A 79 -4.84 -5.25 11.74
CA ILE A 79 -4.50 -4.78 10.40
C ILE A 79 -4.93 -3.32 10.24
N SER A 80 -6.15 -2.98 10.64
CA SER A 80 -6.69 -1.61 10.56
C SER A 80 -5.85 -0.63 11.38
N LYS A 81 -5.47 -0.98 12.62
CA LYS A 81 -4.57 -0.17 13.45
C LYS A 81 -3.21 0.08 12.81
N ARG A 82 -2.64 -0.93 12.13
CA ARG A 82 -1.36 -0.78 11.43
C ARG A 82 -1.53 0.04 10.16
N TYR A 83 -2.63 -0.17 9.45
CA TYR A 83 -3.00 0.57 8.26
C TYR A 83 -3.09 2.07 8.57
N ASP A 84 -3.76 2.46 9.64
CA ASP A 84 -3.92 3.86 10.09
C ASP A 84 -2.62 4.54 10.52
N LYS A 85 -1.59 3.77 10.88
CA LYS A 85 -0.24 4.30 11.16
C LYS A 85 0.51 4.70 9.90
N ILE A 86 0.04 4.26 8.73
CA ILE A 86 0.66 4.63 7.45
C ILE A 86 0.16 6.01 7.06
N ASP A 87 1.06 6.97 6.97
CA ASP A 87 0.76 8.24 6.30
C ASP A 87 0.76 8.00 4.79
N ARG A 88 -0.45 7.85 4.23
CA ARG A 88 -0.69 7.44 2.85
C ARG A 88 -0.86 8.64 1.92
N ARG A 89 -0.39 8.48 0.69
CA ARG A 89 -0.51 9.44 -0.39
C ARG A 89 -0.93 8.72 -1.67
N ILE A 90 -1.49 9.48 -2.60
CA ILE A 90 -2.07 8.95 -3.83
C ILE A 90 -1.22 9.40 -5.00
N ILE A 91 -0.82 8.46 -5.86
CA ILE A 91 -0.13 8.72 -7.11
C ILE A 91 -1.04 8.31 -8.26
N CYS A 92 -1.14 9.15 -9.30
CA CYS A 92 -1.79 8.75 -10.54
C CYS A 92 -1.06 7.54 -11.15
N PHE A 93 -1.79 6.46 -11.44
CA PHE A 93 -1.20 5.24 -11.98
C PHE A 93 -0.47 5.50 -13.31
N ARG A 94 -1.01 6.38 -14.17
CA ARG A 94 -0.37 6.75 -15.43
C ARG A 94 0.91 7.55 -15.25
N CYS A 95 0.93 8.55 -14.36
CA CYS A 95 2.17 9.28 -14.06
C CYS A 95 3.27 8.35 -13.56
N TYR A 96 2.90 7.39 -12.70
CA TYR A 96 3.85 6.39 -12.22
C TYR A 96 4.38 5.48 -13.34
N ASP A 97 3.50 4.98 -14.22
CA ASP A 97 3.89 4.13 -15.35
C ASP A 97 4.78 4.86 -16.36
N GLU A 98 4.47 6.13 -16.64
CA GLU A 98 5.31 7.00 -17.49
C GLU A 98 6.70 7.25 -16.88
N LEU A 99 6.78 7.44 -15.56
CA LEU A 99 8.05 7.60 -14.86
C LEU A 99 8.86 6.30 -14.90
N LYS A 100 8.20 5.14 -14.67
CA LYS A 100 8.83 3.82 -14.72
C LYS A 100 9.41 3.49 -16.09
N LYS A 101 8.80 3.96 -17.18
CA LYS A 101 9.32 3.79 -18.55
C LYS A 101 10.56 4.63 -18.87
N LYS A 102 10.90 5.62 -18.04
CA LYS A 102 12.05 6.53 -18.23
C LYS A 102 13.31 6.07 -17.50
N VAL A 103 13.18 5.10 -16.58
CA VAL A 103 14.26 4.50 -15.78
C VAL A 103 14.69 3.20 -16.44
#